data_AF-A0A1Q3WTD5-F1
#
_entry.id   AF-A0A1Q3WTD5-F1
#
_cell.length_a   1.000
_cell.length_b   1.000
_cell.length_c   1.000
_cell.angle_alpha   90.00
_cell.angle_beta   90.00
_cell.angle_gamma   90.00
#
_symmetry.space_group_name_H-M   'P 1'
#
loop_
_entity.id
_entity.type
_entity.pdbx_description
1 polymer ?
#
loop_
_entity_poly.entity_id
_entity_poly.type
_entity_poly.pdbx_seq_one_letter_code
_entity_poly.pdbx_strand_id
1 'polypeptide(L)'
;MCCDTALAAHLFIPMDASMQADHLRAYGVVYAALQRDADVRWLLNYRGGSFVIDDDGTAAQMCKERGVSCSDMDKAEYKAIEKEMERGGNTFNIVKLEKAPKIAVYTPTNKKPWDDAVTMALTYAQIPFDKVYADDVLDGALDKYNWLHLHHEDFTGQLGKYWGQFHGVDWYVQEQNTQQAIAARHGFDKISKMQLAVVQKIRDFVGAGGNLFAMCSATETFDIALAAQNTDICEDVFDGDPLDPDYQEKLDYTQCFAFTGFRVYPNPVLYLHSDIDDFGAHIGQEAFDAFSLNVFPARPDPIPAMLTQDHTATIKGFMGQTTVFRTEKLKPGVLSLAGYPAPGSKSFYEARYIHGDYEKGTWTFYSGHDPEDFQHLVGDPPTDLSQHPNSPGYRLILNNVLLPAVKRVLVPKIACCDVQVAPVPETKLETVPQKVLPADISAPDTYNIYPAGDQLTLSINHNSTAAKNINNIERVVITNAEGKEFISQPVNAATASIDIRNLPPGMYMIKINGDYAGKLMKE
;
A
#
# COMPACT_ATOMS: atom_id res chain seq x y z
N MET A 1 52.24 -25.01 -16.73
CA MET A 1 50.85 -24.54 -16.79
C MET A 1 50.65 -23.63 -15.59
N CYS A 2 50.74 -22.31 -15.78
CA CYS A 2 50.18 -21.39 -14.80
C CYS A 2 48.66 -21.48 -14.96
N CYS A 3 47.99 -21.92 -13.91
CA CYS A 3 46.54 -21.85 -13.83
C CYS A 3 46.23 -20.38 -13.56
N ASP A 4 45.84 -19.63 -14.60
CA ASP A 4 45.25 -18.31 -14.42
C ASP A 4 43.96 -18.53 -13.62
N THR A 5 44.00 -18.29 -12.32
CA THR A 5 42.80 -18.06 -11.52
C THR A 5 42.15 -16.81 -12.11
N ALA A 6 41.12 -16.99 -12.93
CA ALA A 6 40.28 -15.88 -13.34
C ALA A 6 39.76 -15.23 -12.06
N LEU A 7 40.23 -14.00 -11.77
CA LEU A 7 39.64 -13.21 -10.70
C LEU A 7 38.15 -13.09 -11.02
N ALA A 8 37.29 -13.42 -10.05
CA ALA A 8 35.87 -13.12 -10.12
C ALA A 8 35.72 -11.62 -10.46
N ALA A 9 34.92 -11.32 -11.48
CA ALA A 9 34.73 -9.94 -11.93
C ALA A 9 33.47 -9.33 -11.30
N HIS A 10 32.54 -10.18 -10.89
CA HIS A 10 31.23 -9.80 -10.41
C HIS A 10 30.83 -10.67 -9.22
N LEU A 11 30.01 -10.11 -8.33
CA LEU A 11 29.30 -10.83 -7.29
C LEU A 11 27.82 -10.88 -7.66
N PHE A 12 27.23 -12.08 -7.64
CA PHE A 12 25.81 -12.29 -7.85
C PHE A 12 25.09 -12.54 -6.53
N ILE A 13 24.05 -11.77 -6.28
CA ILE A 13 23.15 -11.94 -5.13
C ILE A 13 21.80 -12.43 -5.67
N PRO A 14 21.50 -13.75 -5.58
CA PRO A 14 20.19 -14.27 -5.96
C PRO A 14 19.11 -13.70 -5.05
N MET A 15 17.93 -13.43 -5.60
CA MET A 15 16.77 -12.94 -4.85
C MET A 15 15.52 -13.81 -5.06
N ASP A 16 15.71 -15.02 -5.59
CA ASP A 16 14.67 -16.04 -5.67
C ASP A 16 14.55 -16.83 -4.36
N ALA A 17 13.36 -17.37 -4.13
CA ALA A 17 12.99 -18.04 -2.88
C ALA A 17 13.88 -19.24 -2.52
N SER A 18 14.51 -19.88 -3.52
CA SER A 18 15.23 -21.13 -3.33
C SER A 18 16.69 -20.93 -2.93
N MET A 19 17.27 -19.77 -3.24
CA MET A 19 18.71 -19.55 -3.07
C MET A 19 19.07 -18.46 -2.07
N GLN A 20 18.19 -17.50 -1.80
CA GLN A 20 18.50 -16.44 -0.84
C GLN A 20 18.17 -16.86 0.59
N ALA A 21 19.16 -16.74 1.47
CA ALA A 21 19.01 -17.02 2.90
C ALA A 21 18.37 -15.86 3.67
N ASP A 22 18.70 -14.62 3.30
CA ASP A 22 18.17 -13.40 3.92
C ASP A 22 17.96 -12.30 2.87
N HIS A 23 16.72 -12.17 2.39
CA HIS A 23 16.38 -11.18 1.38
C HIS A 23 16.48 -9.76 1.92
N LEU A 24 16.11 -9.50 3.17
CA LEU A 24 16.07 -8.13 3.70
C LEU A 24 17.48 -7.57 3.85
N ARG A 25 18.44 -8.36 4.36
CA ARG A 25 19.85 -7.95 4.47
C ARG A 25 20.55 -7.83 3.13
N ALA A 26 20.08 -8.51 2.08
CA ALA A 26 20.61 -8.32 0.73
C ALA A 26 20.47 -6.86 0.24
N TYR A 27 19.34 -6.20 0.51
CA TYR A 27 19.19 -4.77 0.20
C TYR A 27 20.20 -3.92 0.97
N GLY A 28 20.50 -4.31 2.22
CA GLY A 28 21.54 -3.70 3.04
C GLY A 28 22.94 -3.80 2.45
N VAL A 29 23.30 -4.98 1.91
CA VAL A 29 24.59 -5.19 1.22
C VAL A 29 24.66 -4.32 -0.03
N VAL A 30 23.60 -4.31 -0.83
CA VAL A 30 23.48 -3.48 -2.04
C VAL A 30 23.63 -2.00 -1.72
N TYR A 31 22.94 -1.52 -0.68
CA TYR A 31 23.04 -0.13 -0.24
C TYR A 31 24.47 0.22 0.22
N ALA A 32 25.11 -0.65 1.01
CA ALA A 32 26.47 -0.44 1.48
C ALA A 32 27.50 -0.46 0.32
N ALA A 33 27.29 -1.28 -0.72
CA ALA A 33 28.10 -1.27 -1.93
C ALA A 33 27.95 0.07 -2.68
N LEU A 34 26.71 0.58 -2.80
CA LEU A 34 26.44 1.89 -3.41
C LEU A 34 27.05 3.07 -2.62
N GLN A 35 27.15 2.97 -1.30
CA GLN A 35 27.85 3.99 -0.49
C GLN A 35 29.36 4.05 -0.77
N ARG A 36 29.91 2.99 -1.36
CA ARG A 36 31.32 2.88 -1.76
C ARG A 36 31.51 3.09 -3.26
N ASP A 37 30.50 3.64 -3.93
CA ASP A 37 30.49 3.90 -5.38
C ASP A 37 30.75 2.64 -6.24
N ALA A 38 30.37 1.46 -5.75
CA ALA A 38 30.45 0.21 -6.52
C ALA A 38 29.43 0.20 -7.70
N ASP A 39 29.77 -0.46 -8.81
CA ASP A 39 28.85 -0.63 -9.93
C ASP A 39 27.82 -1.72 -9.61
N VAL A 40 26.59 -1.32 -9.32
CA VAL A 40 25.50 -2.23 -8.98
C VAL A 40 24.45 -2.25 -10.09
N ARG A 41 24.05 -3.45 -10.47
CA ARG A 41 22.98 -3.70 -11.45
C ARG A 41 21.88 -4.51 -10.79
N TRP A 42 20.65 -4.02 -10.92
CA TRP A 42 19.45 -4.71 -10.51
C TRP A 42 18.84 -5.41 -11.72
N LEU A 43 18.74 -6.74 -11.65
CA LEU A 43 18.21 -7.59 -12.70
C LEU A 43 16.70 -7.78 -12.50
N LEU A 44 15.91 -6.85 -13.02
CA LEU A 44 14.47 -6.83 -12.83
C LEU A 44 13.79 -8.03 -13.51
N ASN A 45 12.86 -8.64 -12.78
CA ASN A 45 12.13 -9.87 -13.10
C ASN A 45 13.02 -11.11 -13.27
N TYR A 46 14.34 -10.99 -13.12
CA TYR A 46 15.26 -12.12 -13.19
C TYR A 46 15.52 -12.65 -11.80
N ARG A 47 15.10 -13.90 -11.54
CA ARG A 47 15.33 -14.61 -10.27
C ARG A 47 14.97 -13.76 -9.05
N GLY A 48 13.71 -13.31 -9.00
CA GLY A 48 13.16 -12.50 -7.92
C GLY A 48 13.76 -11.09 -7.79
N GLY A 49 14.37 -10.55 -8.86
CA GLY A 49 15.00 -9.23 -8.82
C GLY A 49 16.42 -9.27 -8.28
N SER A 50 17.25 -10.18 -8.79
CA SER A 50 18.62 -10.40 -8.33
C SER A 50 19.54 -9.20 -8.56
N PHE A 51 20.66 -9.13 -7.83
CA PHE A 51 21.67 -8.07 -7.99
C PHE A 51 22.98 -8.62 -8.53
N VAL A 52 23.69 -7.78 -9.30
CA VAL A 52 25.08 -8.00 -9.71
C VAL A 52 25.90 -6.79 -9.27
N ILE A 53 26.98 -7.03 -8.55
CA ILE A 53 27.90 -6.00 -8.07
C ILE A 53 29.26 -6.24 -8.71
N ASP A 54 29.88 -5.21 -9.29
CA ASP A 54 31.32 -5.25 -9.60
C ASP A 54 32.07 -5.20 -8.26
N ASP A 55 32.54 -6.36 -7.82
CA ASP A 55 33.09 -6.52 -6.47
C ASP A 55 34.60 -6.70 -6.48
N ASP A 56 35.29 -5.95 -5.60
CA ASP A 56 36.71 -6.11 -5.29
C ASP A 56 36.95 -7.15 -4.17
N GLY A 57 35.88 -7.83 -3.73
CA GLY A 57 35.82 -8.80 -2.64
C GLY A 57 35.16 -8.25 -1.38
N THR A 58 34.92 -6.93 -1.30
CA THR A 58 34.26 -6.31 -0.14
C THR A 58 32.80 -6.75 -0.02
N ALA A 59 32.03 -6.76 -1.12
CA ALA A 59 30.62 -7.10 -1.07
C ALA A 59 30.40 -8.58 -0.73
N ALA A 60 31.27 -9.48 -1.20
CA ALA A 60 31.27 -10.89 -0.85
C ALA A 60 31.49 -11.09 0.66
N GLN A 61 32.41 -10.32 1.25
CA GLN A 61 32.65 -10.35 2.70
C GLN A 61 31.43 -9.81 3.48
N MET A 62 30.80 -8.73 3.02
CA MET A 62 29.57 -8.20 3.63
C MET A 62 28.42 -9.21 3.59
N CYS A 63 28.23 -9.91 2.46
CA CYS A 63 27.25 -10.98 2.35
C CYS A 63 27.49 -12.08 3.39
N LYS A 64 28.73 -12.55 3.52
CA LYS A 64 29.13 -13.57 4.49
C LYS A 64 28.86 -13.14 5.93
N GLU A 65 29.23 -11.91 6.30
CA GLU A 65 29.03 -11.37 7.64
C GLU A 65 27.55 -11.20 8.00
N ARG A 66 26.71 -10.92 6.99
CA ARG A 66 25.28 -10.66 7.17
C ARG A 66 24.39 -11.88 6.95
N GLY A 67 24.96 -13.01 6.52
CA GLY A 67 24.21 -14.23 6.23
C GLY A 67 23.43 -14.18 4.91
N VAL A 68 23.83 -13.32 3.98
CA VAL A 68 23.22 -13.18 2.66
C VAL A 68 23.88 -14.18 1.69
N SER A 69 23.06 -14.93 0.96
CA SER A 69 23.56 -15.82 -0.10
C SER A 69 24.09 -15.00 -1.26
N CYS A 70 25.32 -15.30 -1.68
CA CYS A 70 25.94 -14.72 -2.87
C CYS A 70 26.91 -15.73 -3.51
N SER A 71 27.26 -15.50 -4.77
CA SER A 71 28.25 -16.29 -5.49
C SER A 71 29.11 -15.41 -6.38
N ASP A 72 30.40 -15.71 -6.44
CA ASP A 72 31.29 -15.14 -7.43
C ASP A 72 30.82 -15.49 -8.84
N MET A 73 31.02 -14.57 -9.78
CA MET A 73 30.63 -14.71 -11.16
C MET A 73 31.72 -14.14 -12.07
N ASP A 74 32.10 -14.92 -13.08
CA ASP A 74 33.03 -14.44 -14.10
C ASP A 74 32.32 -13.62 -15.19
N LYS A 75 33.11 -12.99 -16.08
CA LYS A 75 32.57 -12.16 -17.16
C LYS A 75 31.75 -12.96 -18.19
N ALA A 76 32.06 -14.23 -18.39
CA ALA A 76 31.37 -15.08 -19.36
C ALA A 76 29.99 -15.50 -18.83
N GLU A 77 29.90 -15.83 -17.54
CA GLU A 77 28.66 -16.13 -16.84
C GLU A 77 27.73 -14.92 -16.82
N TYR A 78 28.23 -13.74 -16.44
CA TYR A 78 27.43 -12.51 -16.45
C TYR A 78 26.90 -12.20 -17.86
N LYS A 79 27.75 -12.31 -18.90
CA LYS A 79 27.33 -12.10 -20.29
C LYS A 79 26.27 -13.11 -20.76
N ALA A 80 26.28 -14.33 -20.22
CA ALA A 80 25.23 -15.32 -20.50
C ALA A 80 23.88 -14.87 -19.92
N ILE A 81 23.87 -14.31 -18.71
CA ILE A 81 22.67 -13.72 -18.09
C ILE A 81 22.16 -12.54 -18.90
N GLU A 82 23.05 -11.62 -19.32
CA GLU A 82 22.66 -10.48 -20.16
C GLU A 82 21.94 -10.95 -21.43
N LYS A 83 22.53 -11.94 -22.14
CA LYS A 83 21.93 -12.50 -23.35
C LYS A 83 20.60 -13.21 -23.09
N GLU A 84 20.47 -13.88 -21.94
CA GLU A 84 19.20 -14.51 -21.53
C GLU A 84 18.11 -13.46 -21.34
N MET A 85 18.41 -12.40 -20.58
CA MET A 85 17.48 -11.29 -20.32
C MET A 85 17.13 -10.55 -21.61
N GLU A 86 18.11 -10.29 -22.48
CA GLU A 86 17.90 -9.73 -23.82
C GLU A 86 16.88 -10.55 -24.63
N ARG A 87 17.07 -11.87 -24.68
CA ARG A 87 16.18 -12.81 -25.39
C ARG A 87 14.76 -12.83 -24.82
N GLY A 88 14.60 -12.60 -23.51
CA GLY A 88 13.28 -12.51 -22.87
C GLY A 88 12.50 -11.22 -23.19
N GLY A 89 13.03 -10.34 -24.04
CA GLY A 89 12.29 -9.19 -24.55
C GLY A 89 11.87 -8.22 -23.44
N ASN A 90 10.66 -7.67 -23.53
CA ASN A 90 10.19 -6.61 -22.62
C ASN A 90 10.01 -7.06 -21.16
N THR A 91 10.05 -8.37 -20.89
CA THR A 91 9.86 -8.92 -19.54
C THR A 91 10.99 -8.53 -18.59
N PHE A 92 12.24 -8.56 -19.05
CA PHE A 92 13.42 -8.36 -18.19
C PHE A 92 14.13 -7.06 -18.48
N ASN A 93 14.71 -6.44 -17.45
CA ASN A 93 15.53 -5.26 -17.61
C ASN A 93 16.71 -5.27 -16.63
N ILE A 94 17.84 -4.72 -17.07
CA ILE A 94 19.01 -4.52 -16.22
C ILE A 94 19.06 -3.03 -15.92
N VAL A 95 18.82 -2.67 -14.67
CA VAL A 95 18.85 -1.28 -14.22
C VAL A 95 20.13 -1.04 -13.43
N LYS A 96 20.92 -0.06 -13.86
CA LYS A 96 22.11 0.37 -13.12
C LYS A 96 21.70 1.30 -11.98
N LEU A 97 22.21 1.00 -10.79
CA LEU A 97 22.09 1.83 -9.59
C LEU A 97 23.37 2.67 -9.47
N GLU A 98 23.22 3.99 -9.36
CA GLU A 98 24.36 4.92 -9.39
C GLU A 98 24.85 5.32 -8.01
N LYS A 99 23.93 5.65 -7.08
CA LYS A 99 24.30 6.22 -5.79
C LYS A 99 23.33 5.82 -4.69
N ALA A 100 23.87 5.57 -3.49
CA ALA A 100 23.06 5.34 -2.31
C ALA A 100 22.21 6.58 -1.98
N PRO A 101 20.87 6.46 -1.88
CA PRO A 101 20.01 7.60 -1.58
C PRO A 101 20.13 8.02 -0.13
N LYS A 102 20.01 9.32 0.13
CA LYS A 102 19.87 9.86 1.48
C LYS A 102 18.42 9.71 1.94
N ILE A 103 18.24 9.07 3.09
CA ILE A 103 16.95 8.59 3.60
C ILE A 103 16.58 9.39 4.85
N ALA A 104 15.36 9.91 4.87
CA ALA A 104 14.73 10.47 6.06
C ALA A 104 13.49 9.66 6.44
N VAL A 105 13.27 9.50 7.75
CA VAL A 105 12.03 8.98 8.31
C VAL A 105 11.37 10.08 9.12
N TYR A 106 10.17 10.48 8.72
CA TYR A 106 9.33 11.40 9.47
C TYR A 106 8.75 10.66 10.67
N THR A 107 9.31 10.88 11.86
CA THR A 107 8.90 10.17 13.09
C THR A 107 9.16 11.07 14.29
N PRO A 108 8.25 11.10 15.28
CA PRO A 108 8.39 11.98 16.43
C PRO A 108 9.55 11.53 17.32
N THR A 109 10.10 12.49 18.07
CA THR A 109 11.21 12.20 19.00
C THR A 109 10.75 11.48 20.27
N ASN A 110 9.46 11.51 20.60
CA ASN A 110 8.91 10.79 21.74
C ASN A 110 8.73 9.30 21.39
N LYS A 111 8.90 8.41 22.38
CA LYS A 111 8.61 6.98 22.17
C LYS A 111 7.10 6.80 22.02
N LYS A 112 6.66 6.30 20.87
CA LYS A 112 5.30 5.79 20.69
C LYS A 112 5.20 4.36 21.25
N PRO A 113 4.01 3.90 21.65
CA PRO A 113 3.78 2.54 22.14
C PRO A 113 3.59 1.49 21.03
N TRP A 114 3.87 1.84 19.78
CA TRP A 114 3.85 0.96 18.60
C TRP A 114 5.11 1.21 17.77
N ASP A 115 5.51 0.22 16.97
CA ASP A 115 6.73 0.26 16.17
C ASP A 115 6.50 0.80 14.75
N ASP A 116 7.61 1.09 14.06
CA ASP A 116 7.63 1.55 12.68
C ASP A 116 8.26 0.46 11.81
N ALA A 117 7.41 -0.25 11.04
CA ALA A 117 7.84 -1.30 10.11
C ALA A 117 8.99 -0.86 9.20
N VAL A 118 8.99 0.38 8.72
CA VAL A 118 10.06 0.88 7.86
C VAL A 118 11.36 1.04 8.62
N THR A 119 11.34 1.62 9.82
CA THR A 119 12.59 1.73 10.61
C THR A 119 13.10 0.36 11.05
N MET A 120 12.21 -0.61 11.31
CA MET A 120 12.60 -2.00 11.59
C MET A 120 13.31 -2.60 10.36
N ALA A 121 12.72 -2.46 9.17
CA ALA A 121 13.29 -2.95 7.92
C ALA A 121 14.68 -2.35 7.65
N LEU A 122 14.80 -1.02 7.76
CA LEU A 122 16.04 -0.29 7.54
C LEU A 122 17.10 -0.69 8.57
N THR A 123 16.73 -0.80 9.85
CA THR A 123 17.63 -1.20 10.93
C THR A 123 18.12 -2.63 10.74
N TYR A 124 17.21 -3.57 10.43
CA TYR A 124 17.55 -4.98 10.19
C TYR A 124 18.47 -5.14 8.98
N ALA A 125 18.20 -4.40 7.90
CA ALA A 125 19.05 -4.35 6.72
C ALA A 125 20.34 -3.53 6.92
N GLN A 126 20.52 -2.83 8.04
CA GLN A 126 21.64 -1.93 8.32
C GLN A 126 21.77 -0.79 7.29
N ILE A 127 20.63 -0.24 6.85
CA ILE A 127 20.57 0.94 5.99
C ILE A 127 20.41 2.18 6.88
N PRO A 128 21.36 3.14 6.82
CA PRO A 128 21.30 4.35 7.63
C PRO A 128 20.17 5.27 7.18
N PHE A 129 19.53 5.94 8.14
CA PHE A 129 18.51 6.94 7.92
C PHE A 129 18.58 8.03 9.00
N ASP A 130 18.17 9.24 8.64
CA ASP A 130 17.99 10.32 9.60
C ASP A 130 16.52 10.36 10.05
N LYS A 131 16.30 10.67 11.32
CA LYS A 131 14.95 11.00 11.82
C LYS A 131 14.72 12.49 11.64
N VAL A 132 13.55 12.85 11.11
CA VAL A 132 13.07 14.23 11.00
C VAL A 132 11.65 14.29 11.57
N TYR A 133 11.23 15.45 12.05
CA TYR A 133 9.84 15.65 12.44
C TYR A 133 9.30 17.00 11.99
N ALA A 134 8.12 17.40 12.50
CA ALA A 134 7.41 18.61 12.12
C ALA A 134 8.33 19.86 12.12
N ASP A 135 9.10 20.08 13.20
CA ASP A 135 10.04 21.22 13.28
C ASP A 135 11.04 21.20 12.12
N ASP A 136 11.73 20.07 11.88
CA ASP A 136 12.74 19.95 10.82
C ASP A 136 12.14 20.18 9.42
N VAL A 137 10.94 19.66 9.18
CA VAL A 137 10.26 19.79 7.88
C VAL A 137 9.82 21.23 7.63
N LEU A 138 9.26 21.89 8.64
CA LEU A 138 8.85 23.30 8.57
C LEU A 138 10.07 24.21 8.34
N ASP A 139 11.22 23.87 8.94
CA ASP A 139 12.50 24.57 8.79
C ASP A 139 13.25 24.24 7.48
N GLY A 140 12.71 23.35 6.63
CA GLY A 140 13.25 23.07 5.30
C GLY A 140 14.33 21.99 5.24
N ALA A 141 14.41 21.09 6.23
CA ALA A 141 15.42 20.04 6.26
C ALA A 141 15.33 19.02 5.10
N LEU A 142 14.22 18.99 4.35
CA LEU A 142 13.98 17.96 3.32
C LEU A 142 14.90 18.05 2.09
N ASP A 143 15.47 19.23 1.80
CA ASP A 143 16.29 19.48 0.61
C ASP A 143 17.55 18.60 0.49
N LYS A 144 18.00 18.03 1.61
CA LYS A 144 19.20 17.19 1.67
C LYS A 144 18.91 15.70 1.43
N TYR A 145 17.65 15.29 1.32
CA TYR A 145 17.25 13.89 1.19
C TYR A 145 16.75 13.55 -0.22
N ASN A 146 16.76 12.27 -0.55
CA ASN A 146 16.21 11.76 -1.80
C ASN A 146 14.90 11.01 -1.59
N TRP A 147 14.69 10.49 -0.38
CA TRP A 147 13.58 9.64 -0.03
C TRP A 147 13.09 9.96 1.39
N LEU A 148 11.77 10.04 1.56
CA LEU A 148 11.10 10.32 2.82
C LEU A 148 10.06 9.24 3.12
N HIS A 149 10.12 8.65 4.32
CA HIS A 149 9.05 7.85 4.87
C HIS A 149 8.14 8.66 5.80
N LEU A 150 6.83 8.43 5.77
CA LEU A 150 5.86 8.93 6.75
C LEU A 150 5.38 7.80 7.68
N HIS A 151 5.72 7.91 8.98
CA HIS A 151 5.46 6.90 10.00
C HIS A 151 4.11 7.09 10.71
N HIS A 152 3.07 6.29 10.39
CA HIS A 152 1.77 6.24 11.11
C HIS A 152 1.15 7.60 11.52
N GLU A 153 1.50 8.68 10.82
CA GLU A 153 1.08 10.01 11.20
C GLU A 153 -0.36 10.28 10.80
N ASP A 154 -1.00 11.15 11.57
CA ASP A 154 -2.27 11.74 11.23
C ASP A 154 -2.07 13.22 10.89
N PHE A 155 -2.12 13.52 9.59
CA PHE A 155 -1.99 14.89 9.10
C PHE A 155 -3.30 15.69 9.13
N THR A 156 -4.42 15.09 9.55
CA THR A 156 -5.72 15.78 9.63
C THR A 156 -5.83 16.67 10.87
N GLY A 157 -5.01 16.43 11.89
CA GLY A 157 -5.09 17.10 13.19
C GLY A 157 -6.01 16.42 14.20
N GLN A 158 -6.56 15.23 13.87
CA GLN A 158 -7.45 14.45 14.72
C GLN A 158 -6.71 13.45 15.63
N LEU A 159 -5.39 13.63 15.79
CA LEU A 159 -4.51 12.89 16.70
C LEU A 159 -4.66 11.36 16.57
N GLY A 160 -4.69 10.86 15.32
CA GLY A 160 -4.72 9.44 14.99
C GLY A 160 -6.04 8.74 15.33
N LYS A 161 -7.14 9.51 15.48
CA LYS A 161 -8.47 9.00 15.86
C LYS A 161 -8.47 8.17 17.15
N TYR A 162 -7.52 8.47 18.04
CA TYR A 162 -7.38 7.78 19.33
C TYR A 162 -8.27 8.37 20.44
N TRP A 163 -8.92 9.51 20.21
CA TRP A 163 -9.68 10.24 21.24
C TRP A 163 -10.73 9.37 21.93
N GLY A 164 -11.57 8.65 21.18
CA GLY A 164 -12.66 7.85 21.75
C GLY A 164 -12.21 6.82 22.78
N GLN A 165 -11.04 6.20 22.59
CA GLN A 165 -10.52 5.16 23.49
C GLN A 165 -9.50 5.70 24.50
N PHE A 166 -8.73 6.73 24.15
CA PHE A 166 -7.51 7.11 24.86
C PHE A 166 -7.45 8.55 25.34
N HIS A 167 -8.48 9.39 25.16
CA HIS A 167 -8.46 10.82 25.54
C HIS A 167 -8.05 11.08 27.00
N GLY A 168 -8.32 10.14 27.92
CA GLY A 168 -7.95 10.25 29.34
C GLY A 168 -6.62 9.61 29.73
N VAL A 169 -5.87 9.04 28.77
CA VAL A 169 -4.62 8.30 29.05
C VAL A 169 -3.41 9.23 28.88
N ASP A 170 -2.44 9.11 29.80
CA ASP A 170 -1.29 10.03 29.88
C ASP A 170 -0.53 10.22 28.57
N TRP A 171 -0.28 9.15 27.81
CA TRP A 171 0.47 9.24 26.55
C TRP A 171 -0.28 10.06 25.50
N TYR A 172 -1.61 9.99 25.46
CA TYR A 172 -2.43 10.74 24.51
C TYR A 172 -2.45 12.22 24.88
N VAL A 173 -2.62 12.53 26.17
CA VAL A 173 -2.57 13.91 26.69
C VAL A 173 -1.20 14.53 26.42
N GLN A 174 -0.11 13.77 26.63
CA GLN A 174 1.24 14.22 26.30
C GLN A 174 1.43 14.46 24.80
N GLU A 175 0.86 13.62 23.95
CA GLU A 175 0.90 13.80 22.51
C GLU A 175 0.19 15.10 22.10
N GLN A 176 -1.04 15.31 22.56
CA GLN A 176 -1.80 16.53 22.26
C GLN A 176 -1.02 17.78 22.69
N ASN A 177 -0.49 17.80 23.92
CA ASN A 177 0.31 18.92 24.42
C ASN A 177 1.58 19.15 23.59
N THR A 178 2.23 18.07 23.14
CA THR A 178 3.43 18.16 22.30
C THR A 178 3.10 18.76 20.94
N GLN A 179 2.05 18.28 20.28
CA GLN A 179 1.59 18.81 18.99
C GLN A 179 1.17 20.27 19.08
N GLN A 180 0.44 20.67 20.13
CA GLN A 180 0.07 22.06 20.39
C GLN A 180 1.30 22.94 20.61
N ALA A 181 2.31 22.46 21.34
CA ALA A 181 3.54 23.20 21.59
C ALA A 181 4.35 23.41 20.30
N ILE A 182 4.45 22.40 19.43
CA ILE A 182 5.10 22.54 18.12
C ILE A 182 4.34 23.56 17.27
N ALA A 183 3.01 23.43 17.18
CA ALA A 183 2.16 24.35 16.42
C ALA A 183 2.37 25.81 16.87
N ALA A 184 2.31 26.07 18.17
CA ALA A 184 2.50 27.39 18.73
C ALA A 184 3.91 27.97 18.47
N ARG A 185 4.97 27.16 18.54
CA ARG A 185 6.34 27.61 18.25
C ARG A 185 6.53 28.03 16.80
N HIS A 186 5.81 27.40 15.87
CA HIS A 186 5.82 27.74 14.45
C HIS A 186 4.74 28.76 14.05
N GLY A 187 4.02 29.33 15.03
CA GLY A 187 3.03 30.39 14.81
C GLY A 187 1.68 29.89 14.29
N PHE A 188 1.35 28.61 14.49
CA PHE A 188 0.05 28.04 14.18
C PHE A 188 -0.84 28.00 15.42
N ASP A 189 -2.07 28.48 15.28
CA ASP A 189 -3.08 28.43 16.35
C ASP A 189 -3.72 27.03 16.49
N LYS A 190 -3.59 26.17 15.47
CA LYS A 190 -4.20 24.84 15.41
C LYS A 190 -3.21 23.78 14.96
N ILE A 191 -3.33 22.57 15.52
CA ILE A 191 -2.58 21.39 15.07
C ILE A 191 -2.88 21.07 13.61
N SER A 192 -4.16 21.09 13.20
CA SER A 192 -4.58 20.83 11.81
C SER A 192 -3.92 21.78 10.81
N LYS A 193 -3.74 23.06 11.16
CA LYS A 193 -3.04 24.04 10.31
C LYS A 193 -1.53 23.81 10.25
N MET A 194 -0.90 23.42 11.36
CA MET A 194 0.50 23.01 11.35
C MET A 194 0.71 21.75 10.50
N GLN A 195 -0.14 20.73 10.67
CA GLN A 195 -0.05 19.49 9.91
C GLN A 195 -0.25 19.71 8.40
N LEU A 196 -1.20 20.58 8.02
CA LEU A 196 -1.34 21.03 6.63
C LEU A 196 -0.06 21.67 6.10
N ALA A 197 0.58 22.54 6.88
CA ALA A 197 1.83 23.18 6.45
C ALA A 197 2.97 22.16 6.28
N VAL A 198 3.07 21.15 7.16
CA VAL A 198 4.00 20.02 7.03
C VAL A 198 3.72 19.24 5.74
N VAL A 199 2.46 18.88 5.49
CA VAL A 199 2.04 18.18 4.26
C VAL A 199 2.38 18.98 3.01
N GLN A 200 2.19 20.29 3.01
CA GLN A 200 2.57 21.17 1.90
C GLN A 200 4.09 21.17 1.67
N LYS A 201 4.91 21.19 2.73
CA LYS A 201 6.37 21.07 2.60
C LYS A 201 6.79 19.72 2.02
N ILE A 202 6.15 18.63 2.43
CA ILE A 202 6.39 17.29 1.89
C ILE A 202 5.97 17.22 0.42
N ARG A 203 4.80 17.76 0.08
CA ARG A 203 4.32 17.88 -1.30
C ARG A 203 5.33 18.60 -2.18
N ASP A 204 5.86 19.73 -1.71
CA ASP A 204 6.85 20.53 -2.44
C ASP A 204 8.18 19.77 -2.59
N PHE A 205 8.61 19.00 -1.56
CA PHE A 205 9.75 18.09 -1.65
C PHE A 205 9.56 17.04 -2.76
N VAL A 206 8.38 16.41 -2.85
CA VAL A 206 8.06 15.48 -3.94
C VAL A 206 8.05 16.23 -5.28
N GLY A 207 7.42 17.41 -5.35
CA GLY A 207 7.35 18.21 -6.56
C GLY A 207 8.73 18.60 -7.11
N ALA A 208 9.70 18.83 -6.22
CA ALA A 208 11.09 19.11 -6.53
C ALA A 208 11.91 17.89 -7.02
N GLY A 209 11.35 16.67 -6.97
CA GLY A 209 12.02 15.43 -7.40
C GLY A 209 12.23 14.40 -6.29
N GLY A 210 11.74 14.67 -5.07
CA GLY A 210 11.78 13.74 -3.95
C GLY A 210 10.92 12.48 -4.17
N ASN A 211 11.23 11.43 -3.42
CA ASN A 211 10.46 10.18 -3.41
C ASN A 211 9.78 10.03 -2.06
N LEU A 212 8.46 9.91 -2.06
CA LEU A 212 7.66 9.73 -0.85
C LEU A 212 7.21 8.29 -0.72
N PHE A 213 7.36 7.72 0.47
CA PHE A 213 6.79 6.43 0.82
C PHE A 213 5.97 6.56 2.09
N ALA A 214 4.67 6.31 2.03
CA ALA A 214 3.78 6.38 3.19
C ALA A 214 3.10 5.04 3.45
N MET A 215 2.89 4.73 4.73
CA MET A 215 2.19 3.52 5.15
C MET A 215 1.08 3.83 6.15
N CYS A 216 0.09 2.93 6.22
CA CYS A 216 -1.02 3.00 7.17
C CYS A 216 -1.75 4.35 7.11
N SER A 217 -2.05 5.00 8.24
CA SER A 217 -2.82 6.26 8.30
C SER A 217 -2.20 7.40 7.51
N ALA A 218 -0.86 7.43 7.40
CA ALA A 218 -0.16 8.48 6.68
C ALA A 218 -0.53 8.53 5.19
N THR A 219 -1.07 7.45 4.61
CA THR A 219 -1.46 7.43 3.20
C THR A 219 -2.72 8.24 2.94
N GLU A 220 -3.80 7.99 3.69
CA GLU A 220 -5.07 8.70 3.44
C GLU A 220 -5.08 10.09 4.11
N THR A 221 -4.49 10.23 5.30
CA THR A 221 -4.52 11.49 6.04
C THR A 221 -3.73 12.59 5.34
N PHE A 222 -2.69 12.23 4.58
CA PHE A 222 -1.95 13.16 3.73
C PHE A 222 -2.85 13.80 2.66
N ASP A 223 -3.63 12.99 1.95
CA ASP A 223 -4.56 13.47 0.93
C ASP A 223 -5.77 14.18 1.54
N ILE A 224 -6.28 13.73 2.69
CA ILE A 224 -7.33 14.42 3.43
C ILE A 224 -6.88 15.82 3.83
N ALA A 225 -5.67 15.97 4.37
CA ALA A 225 -5.12 17.27 4.74
C ALA A 225 -5.01 18.21 3.52
N LEU A 226 -4.52 17.71 2.38
CA LEU A 226 -4.48 18.48 1.13
C LEU A 226 -5.87 18.91 0.65
N ALA A 227 -6.85 18.00 0.67
CA ALA A 227 -8.22 18.30 0.27
C ALA A 227 -8.89 19.33 1.19
N ALA A 228 -8.59 19.27 2.49
CA ALA A 228 -9.15 20.14 3.51
C ALA A 228 -8.34 21.44 3.73
N GLN A 229 -7.43 21.81 2.82
CA GLN A 229 -6.53 22.96 3.05
C GLN A 229 -7.24 24.28 3.45
N ASN A 230 -8.46 24.50 2.98
CA ASN A 230 -9.27 25.68 3.24
C ASN A 230 -10.51 25.41 4.11
N THR A 231 -10.62 24.22 4.70
CA THR A 231 -11.85 23.72 5.32
C THR A 231 -11.55 23.13 6.68
N ASP A 232 -12.39 23.39 7.66
CA ASP A 232 -12.26 22.73 8.96
C ASP A 232 -13.00 21.40 8.99
N ILE A 233 -12.26 20.33 9.28
CA ILE A 233 -12.75 18.95 9.35
C ILE A 233 -12.63 18.36 10.76
N CYS A 234 -12.09 19.14 11.72
CA CYS A 234 -11.90 18.70 13.09
C CYS A 234 -13.15 19.03 13.93
N GLU A 235 -13.52 18.10 14.80
CA GLU A 235 -14.54 18.33 15.83
C GLU A 235 -13.94 19.13 17.00
N ASP A 236 -14.82 19.80 17.75
CA ASP A 236 -14.47 20.73 18.84
C ASP A 236 -13.57 20.12 19.94
N VAL A 237 -13.61 18.80 20.11
CA VAL A 237 -12.75 18.07 21.05
C VAL A 237 -11.26 18.14 20.70
N PHE A 238 -10.90 18.44 19.45
CA PHE A 238 -9.50 18.48 19.00
C PHE A 238 -8.89 19.88 19.10
N ASP A 239 -9.62 20.92 18.71
CA ASP A 239 -9.11 22.30 18.61
C ASP A 239 -10.05 23.39 19.17
N GLY A 240 -11.21 23.02 19.73
CA GLY A 240 -12.03 23.88 20.58
C GLY A 240 -13.07 24.74 19.87
N ASP A 241 -13.19 24.64 18.54
CA ASP A 241 -14.20 25.31 17.74
C ASP A 241 -14.98 24.31 16.86
N PRO A 242 -16.21 24.65 16.43
CA PRO A 242 -17.03 23.68 15.71
C PRO A 242 -16.49 23.43 14.30
N LEU A 243 -16.62 22.19 13.84
CA LEU A 243 -16.33 21.81 12.46
C LEU A 243 -17.11 22.66 11.45
N ASP A 244 -16.60 22.80 10.22
CA ASP A 244 -17.34 23.50 9.16
C ASP A 244 -18.60 22.67 8.80
N PRO A 245 -19.82 23.21 8.88
CA PRO A 245 -21.04 22.45 8.60
C PRO A 245 -21.12 21.94 7.16
N ASP A 246 -20.41 22.57 6.22
CA ASP A 246 -20.33 22.20 4.81
C ASP A 246 -18.95 21.60 4.46
N TYR A 247 -18.26 20.98 5.44
CA TYR A 247 -16.89 20.51 5.28
C TYR A 247 -16.71 19.59 4.08
N GLN A 248 -17.67 18.68 3.86
CA GLN A 248 -17.59 17.64 2.85
C GLN A 248 -17.70 18.21 1.42
N GLU A 249 -18.54 19.22 1.22
CA GLU A 249 -18.75 19.91 -0.05
C GLU A 249 -17.59 20.86 -0.41
N LYS A 250 -16.83 21.30 0.60
CA LYS A 250 -15.70 22.23 0.44
C LYS A 250 -14.36 21.53 0.21
N LEU A 251 -14.30 20.20 0.26
CA LEU A 251 -13.05 19.46 0.00
C LEU A 251 -12.60 19.60 -1.47
N ASP A 252 -11.32 19.94 -1.66
CA ASP A 252 -10.70 20.06 -2.98
C ASP A 252 -9.81 18.85 -3.32
N TYR A 253 -10.41 17.82 -3.90
CA TYR A 253 -9.69 16.61 -4.32
C TYR A 253 -8.66 16.85 -5.44
N THR A 254 -8.65 18.03 -6.08
CA THR A 254 -7.64 18.32 -7.11
C THR A 254 -6.24 18.40 -6.52
N GLN A 255 -6.13 18.73 -5.22
CA GLN A 255 -4.85 18.81 -4.50
C GLN A 255 -4.25 17.44 -4.14
N CYS A 256 -5.08 16.41 -4.01
CA CYS A 256 -4.68 15.08 -3.56
C CYS A 256 -3.72 14.40 -4.54
N PHE A 257 -2.88 13.51 -4.03
CA PHE A 257 -1.99 12.67 -4.85
C PHE A 257 -2.74 11.47 -5.42
N ALA A 258 -3.41 10.72 -4.55
CA ALA A 258 -3.90 9.38 -4.82
C ALA A 258 -5.43 9.30 -4.88
N PHE A 259 -6.14 10.04 -4.03
CA PHE A 259 -7.56 9.80 -3.79
C PHE A 259 -8.47 10.95 -4.27
N THR A 260 -9.72 10.61 -4.58
CA THR A 260 -10.75 11.57 -5.00
C THR A 260 -12.14 11.13 -4.56
N GLY A 261 -13.03 12.09 -4.31
CA GLY A 261 -14.45 11.82 -4.01
C GLY A 261 -14.67 10.98 -2.75
N PHE A 262 -13.74 11.04 -1.80
CA PHE A 262 -13.85 10.35 -0.52
C PHE A 262 -14.67 11.18 0.47
N ARG A 263 -15.34 10.50 1.40
CA ARG A 263 -16.06 11.11 2.51
C ARG A 263 -15.20 11.05 3.77
N VAL A 264 -14.92 12.20 4.37
CA VAL A 264 -14.22 12.28 5.65
C VAL A 264 -15.20 11.97 6.77
N TYR A 265 -14.73 11.24 7.78
CA TYR A 265 -15.48 10.96 8.99
C TYR A 265 -14.97 11.87 10.12
N PRO A 266 -15.71 12.91 10.52
CA PRO A 266 -15.26 13.82 11.58
C PRO A 266 -15.39 13.20 12.98
N ASN A 267 -16.32 12.25 13.15
CA ASN A 267 -16.63 11.63 14.44
C ASN A 267 -15.34 11.21 15.22
N PRO A 268 -15.10 11.75 16.44
CA PRO A 268 -13.85 11.53 17.17
C PRO A 268 -13.80 10.16 17.86
N VAL A 269 -14.92 9.43 17.94
CA VAL A 269 -14.95 8.06 18.49
C VAL A 269 -14.83 6.99 17.42
N LEU A 270 -14.92 7.36 16.13
CA LEU A 270 -14.69 6.44 15.03
C LEU A 270 -13.20 6.36 14.72
N TYR A 271 -12.68 5.14 14.61
CA TYR A 271 -11.27 4.91 14.31
C TYR A 271 -10.88 5.27 12.86
N LEU A 272 -11.82 5.12 11.91
CA LEU A 272 -11.63 5.47 10.51
C LEU A 272 -11.58 6.98 10.27
N HIS A 273 -10.70 7.40 9.36
CA HIS A 273 -10.61 8.80 8.92
C HIS A 273 -11.54 9.10 7.74
N SER A 274 -11.73 8.15 6.83
CA SER A 274 -12.57 8.33 5.65
C SER A 274 -13.12 7.02 5.10
N ASP A 275 -13.90 7.12 4.02
CA ASP A 275 -14.38 5.98 3.24
C ASP A 275 -13.36 5.47 2.19
N ILE A 276 -12.11 5.93 2.21
CA ILE A 276 -10.98 5.36 1.44
C ILE A 276 -10.66 3.95 1.93
N ASP A 277 -10.63 3.77 3.25
CA ASP A 277 -10.43 2.47 3.89
C ASP A 277 -11.75 1.72 4.08
N ASP A 278 -11.66 0.39 4.09
CA ASP A 278 -12.77 -0.52 4.36
C ASP A 278 -12.37 -1.56 5.40
N PHE A 279 -12.94 -1.44 6.60
CA PHE A 279 -12.82 -2.45 7.64
C PHE A 279 -13.70 -3.69 7.37
N GLY A 280 -14.76 -3.59 6.57
CA GLY A 280 -15.92 -4.49 6.63
C GLY A 280 -15.72 -5.92 6.13
N ALA A 281 -14.70 -6.20 5.30
CA ALA A 281 -14.57 -7.49 4.62
C ALA A 281 -13.35 -8.34 5.04
N HIS A 282 -12.36 -7.76 5.70
CA HIS A 282 -11.05 -8.40 6.01
C HIS A 282 -10.79 -8.59 7.51
N ILE A 283 -11.58 -7.96 8.38
CA ILE A 283 -11.46 -8.18 9.83
C ILE A 283 -11.73 -9.65 10.14
N GLY A 284 -10.72 -10.32 10.73
CA GLY A 284 -10.90 -11.59 11.44
C GLY A 284 -10.68 -12.87 10.63
N GLN A 285 -10.11 -12.78 9.41
CA GLN A 285 -9.78 -13.95 8.59
C GLN A 285 -8.32 -13.94 8.11
N GLU A 286 -7.36 -13.79 9.03
CA GLU A 286 -5.91 -13.78 8.72
C GLU A 286 -5.50 -14.93 7.78
N ALA A 287 -6.03 -16.14 8.02
CA ALA A 287 -5.73 -17.33 7.23
C ALA A 287 -6.08 -17.20 5.73
N PHE A 288 -7.01 -16.30 5.39
CA PHE A 288 -7.50 -16.08 4.04
C PHE A 288 -7.17 -14.68 3.51
N ASP A 289 -6.55 -13.83 4.33
CA ASP A 289 -6.14 -12.51 3.91
C ASP A 289 -4.81 -12.59 3.16
N ALA A 290 -4.89 -12.52 1.83
CA ALA A 290 -3.73 -12.42 0.96
C ALA A 290 -4.06 -11.56 -0.25
N PHE A 291 -3.10 -10.73 -0.65
CA PHE A 291 -3.20 -9.89 -1.83
C PHE A 291 -2.08 -10.22 -2.82
N SER A 292 -2.28 -9.84 -4.07
CA SER A 292 -1.39 -10.20 -5.18
C SER A 292 -0.70 -8.98 -5.76
N LEU A 293 0.57 -9.16 -6.10
CA LEU A 293 1.36 -8.19 -6.87
C LEU A 293 0.97 -8.21 -8.34
N ASN A 294 0.89 -7.04 -8.95
CA ASN A 294 0.90 -6.92 -10.40
C ASN A 294 2.29 -7.22 -10.97
N VAL A 295 2.30 -7.90 -12.11
CA VAL A 295 3.52 -8.21 -12.85
C VAL A 295 3.69 -7.18 -13.97
N PHE A 296 4.78 -6.42 -13.91
CA PHE A 296 5.09 -5.39 -14.90
C PHE A 296 6.22 -5.82 -15.84
N PRO A 297 6.11 -5.57 -17.15
CA PRO A 297 7.21 -5.76 -18.07
C PRO A 297 8.32 -4.73 -17.77
N ALA A 298 9.49 -5.20 -17.34
CA ALA A 298 10.51 -4.34 -16.74
C ALA A 298 11.20 -3.35 -17.69
N ARG A 299 11.18 -3.57 -19.02
CA ARG A 299 11.73 -2.59 -19.99
C ARG A 299 10.84 -1.38 -20.18
N PRO A 300 9.55 -1.54 -20.56
CA PRO A 300 8.67 -0.39 -20.71
C PRO A 300 8.31 0.25 -19.36
N ASP A 301 8.19 -0.55 -18.28
CA ASP A 301 7.72 -0.08 -16.97
C ASP A 301 8.74 -0.40 -15.86
N PRO A 302 9.96 0.16 -15.90
CA PRO A 302 11.02 -0.19 -14.96
C PRO A 302 10.69 0.18 -13.51
N ILE A 303 10.03 1.32 -13.27
CA ILE A 303 9.68 1.77 -11.91
C ILE A 303 8.65 0.82 -11.26
N PRO A 304 7.47 0.55 -11.87
CA PRO A 304 6.55 -0.45 -11.32
C PRO A 304 7.18 -1.82 -11.15
N ALA A 305 8.01 -2.26 -12.11
CA ALA A 305 8.71 -3.54 -12.00
C ALA A 305 9.71 -3.57 -10.84
N MET A 306 10.43 -2.48 -10.56
CA MET A 306 11.30 -2.38 -9.37
C MET A 306 10.49 -2.48 -8.08
N LEU A 307 9.39 -1.74 -8.01
CA LEU A 307 8.55 -1.66 -6.81
C LEU A 307 7.86 -2.99 -6.47
N THR A 308 7.63 -3.85 -7.47
CA THR A 308 7.02 -5.18 -7.29
C THR A 308 8.01 -6.35 -7.42
N GLN A 309 9.33 -6.12 -7.38
CA GLN A 309 10.28 -7.23 -7.31
C GLN A 309 10.11 -8.01 -6.01
N ASP A 310 9.80 -9.29 -6.15
CA ASP A 310 9.66 -10.19 -5.02
C ASP A 310 9.93 -11.65 -5.44
N HIS A 311 10.19 -12.51 -4.46
CA HIS A 311 10.31 -13.94 -4.61
C HIS A 311 8.96 -14.68 -4.64
N THR A 312 7.87 -13.99 -4.28
CA THR A 312 6.49 -14.45 -4.40
C THR A 312 5.58 -13.35 -4.94
N ALA A 313 4.56 -13.72 -5.73
CA ALA A 313 3.56 -12.77 -6.22
C ALA A 313 2.38 -12.58 -5.24
N THR A 314 2.34 -13.35 -4.14
CA THR A 314 1.26 -13.35 -3.15
C THR A 314 1.83 -13.04 -1.79
N ILE A 315 1.21 -12.08 -1.11
CA ILE A 315 1.62 -11.54 0.18
C ILE A 315 0.45 -11.68 1.13
N LYS A 316 0.73 -12.10 2.37
CA LYS A 316 -0.29 -12.13 3.43
C LYS A 316 -0.77 -10.70 3.70
N GLY A 317 -2.07 -10.52 3.88
CA GLY A 317 -2.59 -9.25 4.34
C GLY A 317 -2.17 -8.97 5.78
N PHE A 318 -2.23 -7.71 6.14
CA PHE A 318 -1.93 -7.20 7.48
C PHE A 318 -2.70 -5.90 7.70
N MET A 319 -3.19 -5.67 8.90
CA MET A 319 -4.10 -4.59 9.21
C MET A 319 -3.34 -3.31 9.59
N GLY A 320 -4.07 -2.20 9.62
CA GLY A 320 -3.59 -0.92 10.14
C GLY A 320 -4.76 0.05 10.32
N GLN A 321 -4.46 1.31 10.64
CA GLN A 321 -5.47 2.39 10.61
C GLN A 321 -6.06 2.63 9.23
N THR A 322 -5.26 2.38 8.19
CA THR A 322 -5.70 2.30 6.80
C THR A 322 -5.28 0.94 6.27
N THR A 323 -6.22 0.00 6.20
CA THR A 323 -5.95 -1.41 5.87
C THR A 323 -6.00 -1.65 4.36
N VAL A 324 -6.93 -1.05 3.65
CA VAL A 324 -7.09 -1.17 2.19
C VAL A 324 -7.35 0.18 1.55
N PHE A 325 -7.27 0.22 0.22
CA PHE A 325 -7.69 1.36 -0.58
C PHE A 325 -8.83 0.92 -1.50
N ARG A 326 -10.01 1.50 -1.32
CA ARG A 326 -11.14 1.31 -2.24
C ARG A 326 -10.78 1.86 -3.62
N THR A 327 -10.85 1.02 -4.64
CA THR A 327 -10.34 1.37 -5.98
C THR A 327 -11.14 2.46 -6.66
N GLU A 328 -12.43 2.57 -6.34
CA GLU A 328 -13.32 3.65 -6.78
C GLU A 328 -12.96 5.03 -6.21
N LYS A 329 -12.14 5.08 -5.16
CA LYS A 329 -11.62 6.33 -4.58
C LYS A 329 -10.29 6.75 -5.17
N LEU A 330 -9.67 5.95 -6.04
CA LEU A 330 -8.40 6.31 -6.67
C LEU A 330 -8.58 7.33 -7.79
N LYS A 331 -7.69 8.32 -7.87
CA LYS A 331 -7.63 9.27 -8.98
C LYS A 331 -7.29 8.54 -10.29
N PRO A 332 -7.81 9.02 -11.43
CA PRO A 332 -7.36 8.54 -12.74
C PRO A 332 -5.84 8.67 -12.88
N GLY A 333 -5.18 7.59 -13.33
CA GLY A 333 -3.74 7.55 -13.51
C GLY A 333 -2.94 7.05 -12.31
N VAL A 334 -3.58 6.85 -11.14
CA VAL A 334 -2.94 6.15 -10.02
C VAL A 334 -2.75 4.69 -10.39
N LEU A 335 -1.51 4.21 -10.24
CA LEU A 335 -1.16 2.84 -10.56
C LEU A 335 -1.34 1.95 -9.34
N SER A 336 -2.19 0.93 -9.45
CA SER A 336 -2.23 -0.13 -8.44
C SER A 336 -1.14 -1.16 -8.71
N LEU A 337 -0.19 -1.27 -7.77
CA LEU A 337 0.93 -2.21 -7.80
C LEU A 337 0.56 -3.55 -7.16
N ALA A 338 -0.33 -3.55 -6.17
CA ALA A 338 -0.83 -4.76 -5.54
C ALA A 338 -2.24 -4.54 -4.98
N GLY A 339 -2.99 -5.61 -4.84
CA GLY A 339 -4.35 -5.56 -4.30
C GLY A 339 -5.03 -6.92 -4.32
N TYR A 340 -6.30 -6.94 -3.91
CA TYR A 340 -7.12 -8.14 -4.00
C TYR A 340 -7.66 -8.26 -5.43
N PRO A 341 -7.34 -9.35 -6.14
CA PRO A 341 -7.73 -9.51 -7.54
C PRO A 341 -9.25 -9.53 -7.67
N ALA A 342 -9.80 -8.70 -8.56
CA ALA A 342 -11.21 -8.76 -8.88
C ALA A 342 -11.52 -10.05 -9.67
N PRO A 343 -12.55 -10.82 -9.29
CA PRO A 343 -12.90 -12.06 -9.98
C PRO A 343 -13.10 -11.83 -11.49
N GLY A 344 -12.37 -12.58 -12.32
CA GLY A 344 -12.45 -12.49 -13.78
C GLY A 344 -11.85 -11.23 -14.40
N SER A 345 -11.11 -10.42 -13.63
CA SER A 345 -10.46 -9.20 -14.11
C SER A 345 -8.97 -9.20 -13.80
N LYS A 346 -8.22 -8.37 -14.53
CA LYS A 346 -6.82 -8.02 -14.20
C LYS A 346 -6.71 -6.83 -13.24
N SER A 347 -7.83 -6.19 -12.92
CA SER A 347 -7.90 -5.09 -11.95
C SER A 347 -8.08 -5.64 -10.54
N PHE A 348 -7.75 -4.82 -9.55
CA PHE A 348 -8.11 -5.08 -8.16
C PHE A 348 -9.47 -4.47 -7.86
N TYR A 349 -10.24 -5.06 -6.95
CA TYR A 349 -11.43 -4.39 -6.39
C TYR A 349 -11.04 -3.51 -5.20
N GLU A 350 -9.96 -3.85 -4.52
CA GLU A 350 -9.31 -3.08 -3.47
C GLU A 350 -7.80 -3.13 -3.67
N ALA A 351 -7.15 -1.97 -3.66
CA ALA A 351 -5.71 -1.87 -3.75
C ALA A 351 -5.08 -1.92 -2.34
N ARG A 352 -3.87 -2.45 -2.28
CA ARG A 352 -3.04 -2.50 -1.07
C ARG A 352 -1.77 -1.67 -1.23
N TYR A 353 -1.32 -1.52 -2.47
CA TYR A 353 -0.06 -0.88 -2.79
C TYR A 353 -0.25 -0.09 -4.08
N ILE A 354 -0.06 1.22 -4.02
CA ILE A 354 -0.34 2.15 -5.12
C ILE A 354 0.81 3.14 -5.31
N HIS A 355 0.96 3.65 -6.52
CA HIS A 355 2.07 4.52 -6.91
C HIS A 355 1.63 5.57 -7.93
N GLY A 356 2.32 6.70 -7.91
CA GLY A 356 2.15 7.75 -8.91
C GLY A 356 3.30 8.75 -8.96
N ASP A 357 3.24 9.60 -9.99
CA ASP A 357 4.11 10.75 -10.12
C ASP A 357 3.46 11.97 -9.43
N TYR A 358 4.29 12.89 -8.94
CA TYR A 358 3.87 14.25 -8.65
C TYR A 358 4.96 15.23 -9.08
N GLU A 359 4.62 16.08 -10.05
CA GLU A 359 5.56 16.93 -10.81
C GLU A 359 6.82 16.17 -11.25
N LYS A 360 7.99 16.42 -10.60
CA LYS A 360 9.27 15.78 -10.93
C LYS A 360 9.58 14.57 -10.08
N GLY A 361 8.88 14.37 -8.97
CA GLY A 361 9.08 13.27 -8.03
C GLY A 361 8.03 12.18 -8.17
N THR A 362 8.03 11.28 -7.20
CA THR A 362 7.11 10.14 -7.15
C THR A 362 6.68 9.87 -5.72
N TRP A 363 5.54 9.22 -5.57
CA TRP A 363 5.01 8.78 -4.30
C TRP A 363 4.53 7.34 -4.39
N THR A 364 4.61 6.62 -3.28
CA THR A 364 4.13 5.25 -3.15
C THR A 364 3.42 5.11 -1.81
N PHE A 365 2.18 4.63 -1.83
CA PHE A 365 1.38 4.36 -0.63
C PHE A 365 1.19 2.85 -0.47
N TYR A 366 1.43 2.34 0.74
CA TYR A 366 1.31 0.92 1.07
C TYR A 366 0.45 0.75 2.33
N SER A 367 -0.72 0.13 2.20
CA SER A 367 -1.69 -0.02 3.27
C SER A 367 -1.29 -1.09 4.29
N GLY A 368 -1.83 -0.96 5.50
CA GLY A 368 -1.48 -1.80 6.65
C GLY A 368 -0.28 -1.27 7.45
N HIS A 369 -0.06 -1.87 8.62
CA HIS A 369 0.94 -1.47 9.61
C HIS A 369 2.24 -2.28 9.48
N ASP A 370 2.20 -3.58 9.81
CA ASP A 370 3.36 -4.47 9.84
C ASP A 370 3.12 -5.71 8.96
N PRO A 371 3.93 -5.96 7.92
CA PRO A 371 3.79 -7.14 7.06
C PRO A 371 3.83 -8.52 7.71
N GLU A 372 4.42 -8.66 8.90
CA GLU A 372 4.55 -9.95 9.61
C GLU A 372 3.80 -9.97 10.96
N ASP A 373 3.04 -8.91 11.26
CA ASP A 373 2.11 -8.85 12.38
C ASP A 373 0.73 -8.41 11.88
N PHE A 374 -0.19 -9.37 11.80
CA PHE A 374 -1.48 -9.19 11.14
C PHE A 374 -2.33 -8.07 11.75
N GLN A 375 -2.29 -7.84 13.07
CA GLN A 375 -3.15 -6.86 13.74
C GLN A 375 -2.40 -5.75 14.45
N HIS A 376 -1.20 -6.03 14.98
CA HIS A 376 -0.36 -5.15 15.79
C HIS A 376 -1.14 -4.15 16.65
N LEU A 377 -1.62 -4.61 17.81
CA LEU A 377 -2.36 -3.77 18.74
C LEU A 377 -1.42 -2.82 19.49
N VAL A 378 -1.96 -1.69 19.94
CA VAL A 378 -1.18 -0.73 20.75
C VAL A 378 -0.62 -1.42 21.99
N GLY A 379 0.70 -1.44 22.12
CA GLY A 379 1.43 -2.06 23.24
C GLY A 379 1.92 -3.49 22.96
N ASP A 380 1.62 -4.07 21.79
CA ASP A 380 2.24 -5.31 21.34
C ASP A 380 3.75 -5.13 21.15
N PRO A 381 4.56 -6.19 21.36
CA PRO A 381 6.01 -6.09 21.17
C PRO A 381 6.38 -5.91 19.69
N PRO A 382 7.54 -5.29 19.40
CA PRO A 382 8.05 -5.19 18.04
C PRO A 382 8.24 -6.55 17.39
N THR A 383 7.95 -6.63 16.09
CA THR A 383 8.27 -7.79 15.26
C THR A 383 9.78 -8.02 15.21
N ASP A 384 10.21 -9.26 15.51
CA ASP A 384 11.60 -9.67 15.36
C ASP A 384 11.87 -10.15 13.92
N LEU A 385 12.37 -9.24 13.07
CA LEU A 385 12.73 -9.55 11.69
C LEU A 385 13.79 -10.65 11.52
N SER A 386 14.53 -11.01 12.56
CA SER A 386 15.43 -12.18 12.49
C SER A 386 14.69 -13.51 12.34
N GLN A 387 13.41 -13.55 12.72
CA GLN A 387 12.52 -14.70 12.47
C GLN A 387 11.85 -14.64 11.09
N HIS A 388 11.92 -13.49 10.41
CA HIS A 388 11.29 -13.23 9.11
C HIS A 388 12.28 -12.67 8.06
N PRO A 389 13.48 -13.28 7.88
CA PRO A 389 14.54 -12.74 7.02
C PRO A 389 14.15 -12.66 5.52
N ASN A 390 13.08 -13.34 5.15
CA ASN A 390 12.58 -13.47 3.78
C ASN A 390 11.14 -12.94 3.64
N SER A 391 10.69 -12.04 4.51
CA SER A 391 9.34 -11.47 4.43
C SER A 391 9.12 -10.74 3.08
N PRO A 392 8.10 -11.11 2.29
CA PRO A 392 7.80 -10.42 1.04
C PRO A 392 7.25 -9.00 1.25
N GLY A 393 6.41 -8.76 2.26
CA GLY A 393 5.88 -7.41 2.48
C GLY A 393 6.96 -6.42 2.93
N TYR A 394 7.92 -6.87 3.74
CA TYR A 394 9.10 -6.05 4.06
C TYR A 394 10.04 -5.85 2.86
N ARG A 395 10.13 -6.78 1.90
CA ARG A 395 10.86 -6.53 0.64
C ARG A 395 10.24 -5.39 -0.15
N LEU A 396 8.90 -5.25 -0.17
CA LEU A 396 8.26 -4.13 -0.88
C LEU A 396 8.67 -2.77 -0.30
N ILE A 397 8.82 -2.68 1.03
CA ILE A 397 9.35 -1.48 1.68
C ILE A 397 10.77 -1.19 1.17
N LEU A 398 11.64 -2.20 1.17
CA LEU A 398 13.05 -2.05 0.75
C LEU A 398 13.22 -1.80 -0.76
N ASN A 399 12.27 -2.25 -1.60
CA ASN A 399 12.24 -1.89 -3.01
C ASN A 399 12.14 -0.38 -3.22
N ASN A 400 11.32 0.31 -2.41
CA ASN A 400 11.17 1.77 -2.49
C ASN A 400 12.45 2.50 -2.12
N VAL A 401 13.22 1.96 -1.17
CA VAL A 401 14.46 2.57 -0.67
C VAL A 401 15.50 2.70 -1.79
N LEU A 402 15.58 1.73 -2.70
CA LEU A 402 16.54 1.75 -3.81
C LEU A 402 16.05 2.53 -5.03
N LEU A 403 14.78 2.93 -5.09
CA LEU A 403 14.21 3.64 -6.24
C LEU A 403 14.99 4.91 -6.63
N PRO A 404 15.42 5.79 -5.69
CA PRO A 404 16.16 7.00 -6.05
C PRO A 404 17.60 6.73 -6.49
N ALA A 405 18.11 5.51 -6.33
CA ALA A 405 19.45 5.14 -6.78
C ALA A 405 19.54 4.99 -8.31
N VAL A 406 18.40 4.95 -9.01
CA VAL A 406 18.35 4.84 -10.47
C VAL A 406 18.41 6.20 -11.12
N LYS A 407 19.24 6.35 -12.15
CA LYS A 407 19.21 7.53 -13.00
C LYS A 407 17.89 7.60 -13.75
N ARG A 408 17.05 8.59 -13.42
CA ARG A 408 15.83 8.86 -14.19
C ARG A 408 16.24 9.28 -15.61
N VAL A 409 15.99 8.41 -16.58
CA VAL A 409 15.82 8.86 -17.96
C VAL A 409 14.44 9.51 -17.99
N LEU A 410 14.39 10.84 -18.02
CA LEU A 410 13.15 11.56 -18.31
C LEU A 410 12.70 11.10 -19.69
N VAL A 411 11.82 10.11 -19.75
CA VAL A 411 11.07 9.84 -20.97
C VAL A 411 10.09 10.99 -21.08
N PRO A 412 10.15 11.84 -22.12
CA PRO A 412 9.12 12.83 -22.33
C PRO A 412 7.79 12.07 -22.34
N LYS A 413 6.87 12.41 -21.43
CA LYS A 413 5.47 12.00 -21.59
C LYS A 413 5.12 12.45 -23.00
N ILE A 414 4.84 11.48 -23.88
CA ILE A 414 4.20 11.80 -25.15
C ILE A 414 2.89 12.44 -24.71
N ALA A 415 2.84 13.76 -24.76
CA ALA A 415 1.58 14.46 -24.86
C ALA A 415 0.89 13.76 -26.02
N CYS A 416 -0.27 13.14 -25.78
CA CYS A 416 -1.17 12.82 -26.86
C CYS A 416 -1.40 14.14 -27.59
N CYS A 417 -0.64 14.38 -28.65
CA CYS A 417 -0.88 15.46 -29.57
C CYS A 417 -2.32 15.27 -30.06
N ASP A 418 -3.04 16.38 -30.13
CA ASP A 418 -4.37 16.50 -30.71
C ASP A 418 -4.48 15.68 -31.99
N VAL A 419 -4.98 14.46 -31.87
CA VAL A 419 -5.54 13.76 -33.02
C VAL A 419 -6.89 14.41 -33.22
N GLN A 420 -6.96 15.33 -34.18
CA GLN A 420 -8.24 15.68 -34.78
C GLN A 420 -8.87 14.39 -35.30
N VAL A 421 -9.84 13.88 -34.56
CA VAL A 421 -10.66 12.75 -34.98
C VAL A 421 -11.48 13.23 -36.17
N ALA A 422 -11.10 12.79 -37.37
CA ALA A 422 -11.97 12.88 -38.54
C ALA A 422 -13.26 12.08 -38.23
N PRO A 423 -14.45 12.60 -38.59
CA PRO A 423 -15.70 11.90 -38.33
C PRO A 423 -15.72 10.57 -39.07
N VAL A 424 -15.88 9.48 -38.33
CA VAL A 424 -16.04 8.12 -38.86
C VAL A 424 -17.45 8.01 -39.48
N PRO A 425 -17.62 7.43 -40.68
CA PRO A 425 -18.94 7.23 -41.28
C PRO A 425 -19.75 6.22 -40.47
N GLU A 426 -21.02 6.53 -40.23
CA GLU A 426 -21.97 5.64 -39.55
C GLU A 426 -22.19 4.34 -40.35
N THR A 427 -21.47 3.28 -39.98
CA THR A 427 -21.88 1.91 -40.27
C THR A 427 -22.70 1.38 -39.11
N LYS A 428 -23.98 1.08 -39.37
CA LYS A 428 -24.91 0.42 -38.45
C LYS A 428 -24.30 -0.88 -37.91
N LEU A 429 -23.89 -0.86 -36.65
CA LEU A 429 -23.62 -2.05 -35.86
C LEU A 429 -24.96 -2.65 -35.42
N GLU A 430 -25.23 -3.89 -35.80
CA GLU A 430 -26.29 -4.69 -35.18
C GLU A 430 -25.96 -4.88 -33.70
N THR A 431 -26.89 -4.46 -32.85
CA THR A 431 -26.81 -4.60 -31.40
C THR A 431 -26.95 -6.07 -31.01
N VAL A 432 -25.85 -6.70 -30.60
CA VAL A 432 -25.92 -7.86 -29.70
C VAL A 432 -26.16 -7.30 -28.30
N PRO A 433 -27.23 -7.69 -27.58
CA PRO A 433 -27.46 -7.18 -26.24
C PRO A 433 -26.36 -7.69 -25.30
N GLN A 434 -25.49 -6.79 -24.86
CA GLN A 434 -24.67 -6.99 -23.68
C GLN A 434 -25.61 -7.24 -22.50
N LYS A 435 -25.42 -8.37 -21.82
CA LYS A 435 -26.03 -8.58 -20.51
C LYS A 435 -25.31 -7.65 -19.53
N VAL A 436 -25.96 -6.52 -19.23
CA VAL A 436 -25.53 -5.54 -18.23
C VAL A 436 -25.32 -6.27 -16.90
N LEU A 437 -24.10 -6.23 -16.36
CA LEU A 437 -23.90 -6.44 -14.93
C LEU A 437 -24.52 -5.22 -14.22
N PRO A 438 -25.43 -5.41 -13.25
CA PRO A 438 -26.09 -4.28 -12.60
C PRO A 438 -25.07 -3.40 -11.88
N ALA A 439 -25.35 -2.09 -11.85
CA ALA A 439 -24.58 -1.06 -11.17
C ALA A 439 -24.35 -1.39 -9.69
N ASP A 440 -23.23 -0.91 -9.14
CA ASP A 440 -22.83 -0.83 -7.72
C ASP A 440 -23.75 -1.58 -6.74
N ILE A 441 -23.25 -2.69 -6.20
CA ILE A 441 -23.82 -3.25 -4.98
C ILE A 441 -22.70 -3.33 -3.94
N SER A 442 -22.44 -2.21 -3.28
CA SER A 442 -21.99 -2.23 -1.88
C SER A 442 -22.87 -3.24 -1.14
N ALA A 443 -22.32 -4.18 -0.38
CA ALA A 443 -23.12 -5.05 0.47
C ALA A 443 -24.06 -4.14 1.30
N PRO A 444 -25.38 -4.20 1.10
CA PRO A 444 -26.25 -3.26 1.76
C PRO A 444 -26.24 -3.55 3.26
N ASP A 445 -26.16 -2.52 4.11
CA ASP A 445 -26.34 -2.60 5.58
C ASP A 445 -27.69 -3.23 6.01
N THR A 446 -28.50 -3.69 5.06
CA THR A 446 -29.85 -4.21 5.18
C THR A 446 -29.92 -5.62 5.75
N TYR A 447 -28.87 -6.45 5.63
CA TYR A 447 -28.90 -7.84 6.10
C TYR A 447 -27.71 -8.16 7.00
N ASN A 448 -27.96 -8.87 8.10
CA ASN A 448 -26.91 -9.48 8.91
C ASN A 448 -26.68 -10.93 8.45
N ILE A 449 -25.42 -11.31 8.28
CA ILE A 449 -25.01 -12.62 7.78
C ILE A 449 -24.03 -13.25 8.77
N TYR A 450 -24.42 -14.38 9.36
CA TYR A 450 -23.65 -15.08 10.39
C TYR A 450 -23.40 -16.54 9.99
N PRO A 451 -22.22 -16.88 9.46
CA PRO A 451 -21.82 -18.26 9.26
C PRO A 451 -21.43 -18.90 10.60
N ALA A 452 -21.93 -20.12 10.86
CA ALA A 452 -21.59 -20.92 12.04
C ALA A 452 -21.50 -22.40 11.65
N GLY A 453 -20.28 -22.87 11.36
CA GLY A 453 -20.01 -24.25 10.97
C GLY A 453 -20.70 -24.65 9.65
N ASP A 454 -21.74 -25.46 9.76
CA ASP A 454 -22.53 -25.98 8.62
C ASP A 454 -23.83 -25.20 8.40
N GLN A 455 -24.04 -24.09 9.10
CA GLN A 455 -25.23 -23.26 8.97
C GLN A 455 -24.86 -21.81 8.67
N LEU A 456 -25.66 -21.19 7.81
CA LEU A 456 -25.61 -19.76 7.53
C LEU A 456 -26.92 -19.13 8.00
N THR A 457 -26.84 -18.27 9.02
CA THR A 457 -28.00 -17.52 9.53
C THR A 457 -28.06 -16.14 8.88
N LEU A 458 -29.22 -15.77 8.35
CA LEU A 458 -29.48 -14.51 7.67
C LEU A 458 -30.64 -13.80 8.37
N SER A 459 -30.50 -12.51 8.66
CA SER A 459 -31.59 -11.71 9.24
C SER A 459 -31.64 -10.29 8.68
N ILE A 460 -32.79 -9.65 8.72
CA ILE A 460 -32.96 -8.26 8.30
C ILE A 460 -32.40 -7.31 9.39
N ASN A 461 -31.55 -6.37 9.01
CA ASN A 461 -31.05 -5.34 9.90
C ASN A 461 -32.04 -4.16 9.99
N HIS A 462 -32.91 -4.19 11.00
CA HIS A 462 -33.92 -3.15 11.22
C HIS A 462 -33.35 -1.76 11.58
N ASN A 463 -32.04 -1.65 11.85
CA ASN A 463 -31.37 -0.38 12.14
C ASN A 463 -30.85 0.33 10.88
N SER A 464 -30.91 -0.32 9.71
CA SER A 464 -30.50 0.29 8.44
C SER A 464 -31.55 1.27 7.90
N THR A 465 -31.10 2.43 7.43
CA THR A 465 -31.97 3.42 6.74
C THR A 465 -32.56 2.87 5.44
N ALA A 466 -31.94 1.84 4.85
CA ALA A 466 -32.42 1.12 3.66
C ALA A 466 -33.40 -0.02 3.98
N ALA A 467 -33.47 -0.50 5.22
CA ALA A 467 -34.33 -1.62 5.62
C ALA A 467 -35.82 -1.27 5.72
N LYS A 468 -36.20 0.01 5.58
CA LYS A 468 -37.57 0.50 5.84
C LYS A 468 -38.68 -0.08 4.95
N ASN A 469 -38.35 -0.90 3.94
CA ASN A 469 -39.34 -1.52 3.04
C ASN A 469 -39.20 -3.04 2.86
N ILE A 470 -38.31 -3.72 3.59
CA ILE A 470 -38.13 -5.19 3.49
C ILE A 470 -38.61 -5.84 4.79
N ASN A 471 -39.73 -6.56 4.71
CA ASN A 471 -40.31 -7.24 5.87
C ASN A 471 -39.90 -8.71 5.97
N ASN A 472 -39.59 -9.37 4.84
CA ASN A 472 -39.24 -10.79 4.78
C ASN A 472 -38.09 -11.05 3.81
N ILE A 473 -37.28 -12.06 4.14
CA ILE A 473 -36.42 -12.78 3.20
C ILE A 473 -37.32 -13.76 2.44
N GLU A 474 -37.57 -13.50 1.16
CA GLU A 474 -38.39 -14.35 0.30
C GLU A 474 -37.56 -15.50 -0.30
N ARG A 475 -36.33 -15.19 -0.73
CA ARG A 475 -35.44 -16.16 -1.36
C ARG A 475 -33.98 -15.89 -1.03
N VAL A 476 -33.22 -16.97 -0.84
CA VAL A 476 -31.77 -16.95 -0.68
C VAL A 476 -31.15 -17.76 -1.82
N VAL A 477 -30.16 -17.19 -2.49
CA VAL A 477 -29.38 -17.86 -3.53
C VAL A 477 -27.90 -17.77 -3.19
N ILE A 478 -27.19 -18.89 -3.24
CA ILE A 478 -25.75 -18.98 -3.02
C ILE A 478 -25.12 -19.49 -4.31
N THR A 479 -24.24 -18.69 -4.89
CA THR A 479 -23.49 -19.02 -6.11
C THR A 479 -22.00 -19.08 -5.85
N ASN A 480 -21.22 -19.83 -6.63
CA ASN A 480 -19.77 -19.61 -6.66
C ASN A 480 -19.42 -18.34 -7.45
N ALA A 481 -18.13 -18.04 -7.56
CA ALA A 481 -17.60 -16.89 -8.29
C ALA A 481 -17.94 -16.90 -9.80
N GLU A 482 -18.28 -18.05 -10.38
CA GLU A 482 -18.67 -18.19 -11.80
C GLU A 482 -20.18 -18.00 -12.00
N GLY A 483 -20.93 -17.71 -10.95
CA GLY A 483 -22.39 -17.58 -10.98
C GLY A 483 -23.14 -18.91 -11.03
N LYS A 484 -22.46 -20.05 -10.86
CA LYS A 484 -23.10 -21.35 -10.72
C LYS A 484 -23.84 -21.39 -9.38
N GLU A 485 -25.15 -21.62 -9.42
CA GLU A 485 -25.98 -21.78 -8.22
C GLU A 485 -25.69 -23.11 -7.52
N PHE A 486 -25.44 -23.05 -6.21
CA PHE A 486 -25.28 -24.21 -5.34
C PHE A 486 -26.47 -24.37 -4.42
N ILE A 487 -27.01 -23.26 -3.92
CA ILE A 487 -28.21 -23.25 -3.07
C ILE A 487 -29.16 -22.19 -3.60
N SER A 488 -30.44 -22.55 -3.66
CA SER A 488 -31.52 -21.64 -4.01
C SER A 488 -32.75 -22.04 -3.21
N GLN A 489 -33.00 -21.34 -2.10
CA GLN A 489 -34.02 -21.70 -1.13
C GLN A 489 -35.06 -20.57 -0.94
N PRO A 490 -36.37 -20.87 -1.07
CA PRO A 490 -37.41 -19.96 -0.60
C PRO A 490 -37.51 -20.00 0.93
N VAL A 491 -37.73 -18.85 1.58
CA VAL A 491 -37.76 -18.74 3.05
C VAL A 491 -39.09 -18.14 3.55
N ASN A 492 -39.43 -16.94 3.07
CA ASN A 492 -40.57 -16.11 3.51
C ASN A 492 -40.62 -15.87 5.03
N ALA A 493 -39.53 -15.38 5.62
CA ALA A 493 -39.44 -14.99 7.03
C ALA A 493 -38.41 -13.88 7.25
N ALA A 494 -38.48 -13.16 8.37
CA ALA A 494 -37.49 -12.13 8.72
C ALA A 494 -36.09 -12.70 9.05
N THR A 495 -35.98 -14.01 9.25
CA THR A 495 -34.73 -14.73 9.48
C THR A 495 -34.74 -16.05 8.72
N ALA A 496 -33.59 -16.42 8.14
CA ALA A 496 -33.38 -17.68 7.44
C ALA A 496 -32.18 -18.43 8.05
N SER A 497 -32.26 -19.76 8.10
CA SER A 497 -31.11 -20.63 8.34
C SER A 497 -30.91 -21.53 7.13
N ILE A 498 -29.73 -21.49 6.54
CA ILE A 498 -29.38 -22.22 5.32
C ILE A 498 -28.31 -23.25 5.67
N ASP A 499 -28.55 -24.52 5.34
CA ASP A 499 -27.55 -25.59 5.48
C ASP A 499 -26.51 -25.48 4.36
N ILE A 500 -25.26 -25.29 4.75
CA ILE A 500 -24.11 -25.10 3.87
C ILE A 500 -23.11 -26.26 3.96
N ARG A 501 -23.45 -27.37 4.65
CA ARG A 501 -22.54 -28.52 4.85
C ARG A 501 -21.97 -29.08 3.55
N ASN A 502 -22.79 -29.11 2.49
CA ASN A 502 -22.45 -29.73 1.22
C ASN A 502 -21.81 -28.75 0.22
N LEU A 503 -21.56 -27.51 0.61
CA LEU A 503 -20.78 -26.60 -0.22
C LEU A 503 -19.32 -27.06 -0.22
N PRO A 504 -18.71 -27.28 -1.39
CA PRO A 504 -17.26 -27.46 -1.48
C PRO A 504 -16.48 -26.32 -0.81
N PRO A 505 -15.20 -26.53 -0.45
CA PRO A 505 -14.33 -25.46 -0.05
C PRO A 505 -14.24 -24.38 -1.13
N GLY A 506 -14.37 -23.11 -0.74
CA GLY A 506 -14.31 -21.98 -1.67
C GLY A 506 -15.15 -20.77 -1.28
N MET A 507 -15.09 -19.75 -2.13
CA MET A 507 -15.83 -18.50 -1.97
C MET A 507 -17.19 -18.56 -2.66
N TYR A 508 -18.22 -18.14 -1.94
CA TYR A 508 -19.60 -18.08 -2.39
C TYR A 508 -20.19 -16.68 -2.23
N MET A 509 -21.05 -16.30 -3.17
CA MET A 509 -21.81 -15.05 -3.16
C MET A 509 -23.24 -15.34 -2.71
N ILE A 510 -23.73 -14.58 -1.74
CA ILE A 510 -25.07 -14.69 -1.20
C ILE A 510 -25.93 -13.59 -1.80
N LYS A 511 -27.07 -13.98 -2.38
CA LYS A 511 -28.11 -13.06 -2.81
C LYS A 511 -29.39 -13.30 -2.01
N ILE A 512 -29.99 -12.23 -1.53
CA ILE A 512 -31.27 -12.23 -0.81
C ILE A 512 -32.27 -11.44 -1.63
N ASN A 513 -33.42 -12.04 -1.95
CA ASN A 513 -34.48 -11.46 -2.79
C ASN A 513 -34.00 -11.00 -4.17
N GLY A 514 -32.90 -11.56 -4.66
CA GLY A 514 -32.28 -11.21 -5.95
C GLY A 514 -31.13 -10.21 -5.85
N ASP A 515 -31.03 -9.49 -4.73
CA ASP A 515 -29.98 -8.51 -4.48
C ASP A 515 -28.77 -9.16 -3.81
N TYR A 516 -27.57 -8.64 -4.10
CA TYR A 516 -26.37 -9.11 -3.43
C TYR A 516 -26.40 -8.69 -1.96
N ALA A 517 -26.18 -9.66 -1.06
CA ALA A 517 -26.29 -9.46 0.38
C ALA A 517 -24.95 -9.65 1.11
N GLY A 518 -24.01 -10.42 0.55
CA GLY A 518 -22.67 -10.63 1.13
C GLY A 518 -21.97 -11.88 0.59
N LYS A 519 -20.84 -12.26 1.21
CA LYS A 519 -20.02 -13.42 0.82
C LYS A 519 -19.91 -14.46 1.94
N LEU A 520 -19.73 -15.72 1.57
CA LEU A 520 -19.46 -16.85 2.45
C LEU A 520 -18.17 -17.54 1.99
N MET A 521 -17.21 -17.72 2.91
CA MET A 521 -16.08 -18.62 2.72
C MET A 521 -16.41 -19.95 3.40
N LYS A 522 -16.35 -21.07 2.65
CA LYS A 522 -16.48 -22.42 3.20
C LYS A 522 -15.10 -23.08 3.21
N GLU A 523 -14.69 -23.57 4.38
CA GLU A 523 -13.44 -24.30 4.61
C GLU A 523 -13.44 -25.70 3.98
#